data_AF-A0A8T3VUH8-F1
#
_entry.id   AF-A0A8T3VUH8-F1
#
_cell.length_a   1.000
_cell.length_b   1.000
_cell.length_c   1.000
_cell.angle_alpha   90.00
_cell.angle_beta   90.00
_cell.angle_gamma   90.00
#
_symmetry.space_group_name_H-M   'P 1'
#
loop_
_entity.id
_entity.type
_entity.pdbx_description
1 polymer ?
#
loop_
_entity_poly.entity_id
_entity_poly.type
_entity_poly.pdbx_seq_one_letter_code
_entity_poly.pdbx_strand_id
1 'polypeptide(L)'
;MIVGLFEAAMLVCFAASWPFNLVKAYRARTNVGTSILFMLIILMGYLFGVANKIVSDDINYVLCFYLLDIFLVSTGVLIYIRNRIIDTNNAKKQTN
;
A
#
# COMPACT_ATOMS: atom_id res chain seq x y z
N MET A 1 15.33 16.69 -14.52
CA MET A 1 14.76 15.83 -15.59
C MET A 1 15.02 14.35 -15.36
N ILE A 2 16.27 13.87 -15.26
CA ILE A 2 16.56 12.44 -15.05
C ILE A 2 16.11 11.89 -13.68
N VAL A 3 16.25 12.69 -12.61
CA VAL A 3 15.86 12.28 -11.24
C VAL A 3 14.37 11.92 -11.17
N GLY A 4 13.49 12.77 -11.71
CA GLY A 4 12.05 12.53 -11.74
C GLY A 4 11.64 11.31 -12.60
N LEU A 5 12.45 10.94 -13.59
CA LEU A 5 12.21 9.73 -14.39
C LEU A 5 12.48 8.45 -13.57
N PHE A 6 13.63 8.39 -12.88
CA PHE A 6 13.95 7.24 -12.02
C PHE A 6 13.01 7.14 -10.82
N GLU A 7 12.64 8.27 -10.23
CA GLU A 7 11.67 8.34 -9.13
C GLU A 7 10.29 7.83 -9.59
N ALA A 8 9.79 8.31 -10.74
CA ALA A 8 8.54 7.82 -11.31
C ALA A 8 8.61 6.33 -11.67
N ALA A 9 9.70 5.86 -12.28
CA ALA A 9 9.86 4.45 -12.62
C ALA A 9 9.83 3.56 -11.37
N MET A 10 10.49 3.98 -10.29
CA MET A 10 10.45 3.31 -9.00
C MET A 10 9.02 3.23 -8.44
N LEU A 11 8.29 4.36 -8.42
CA LEU A 11 6.90 4.40 -7.93
C LEU A 11 5.97 3.55 -8.81
N VAL A 12 6.13 3.57 -10.14
CA VAL A 12 5.34 2.70 -11.03
C VAL A 12 5.58 1.22 -10.72
N CYS A 13 6.83 0.81 -10.49
CA CYS A 13 7.15 -0.56 -10.10
C CYS A 13 6.51 -0.93 -8.75
N PHE A 14 6.51 -0.01 -7.78
CA PHE A 14 5.83 -0.22 -6.51
C PHE A 14 4.31 -0.29 -6.69
N ALA A 15 3.71 0.66 -7.41
CA ALA A 15 2.29 0.69 -7.72
C ALA A 15 1.84 -0.59 -8.41
N ALA A 16 2.64 -1.12 -9.34
CA ALA A 16 2.35 -2.39 -10.01
C ALA A 16 2.39 -3.60 -9.06
N SER A 17 3.21 -3.58 -8.00
CA SER A 17 3.30 -4.68 -7.03
C SER A 17 2.05 -4.82 -6.15
N TRP A 18 1.35 -3.72 -5.87
CA TRP A 18 0.19 -3.69 -4.97
C TRP A 18 -1.05 -4.44 -5.51
N PRO A 19 -1.51 -4.27 -6.76
CA PRO A 19 -2.65 -5.00 -7.32
C PRO A 19 -2.51 -6.52 -7.19
N PHE A 20 -1.34 -7.08 -7.45
CA PHE A 20 -1.11 -8.52 -7.31
C PHE A 20 -1.24 -8.97 -5.85
N ASN A 21 -0.64 -8.22 -4.92
CA ASN A 21 -0.75 -8.52 -3.49
C ASN A 21 -2.19 -8.38 -2.99
N LEU A 22 -2.89 -7.35 -3.44
CA LEU A 22 -4.27 -7.04 -3.07
C LEU A 22 -5.25 -8.11 -3.55
N VAL A 23 -5.16 -8.52 -4.81
CA VAL A 23 -6.01 -9.56 -5.39
C VAL A 23 -5.78 -10.90 -4.68
N LYS A 24 -4.52 -11.23 -4.37
CA LYS A 24 -4.18 -12.45 -3.64
C LYS A 24 -4.76 -12.41 -2.22
N ALA A 25 -4.56 -11.33 -1.48
CA ALA A 25 -5.10 -11.14 -0.14
C ALA A 25 -6.64 -11.20 -0.14
N TYR A 26 -7.29 -10.54 -1.10
CA TYR A 26 -8.74 -10.54 -1.22
C TYR A 26 -9.31 -11.94 -1.50
N ARG A 27 -8.67 -12.72 -2.39
CA ARG A 27 -9.10 -14.09 -2.74
C ARG A 27 -8.81 -15.09 -1.62
N ALA A 28 -7.67 -14.96 -0.93
CA ALA A 28 -7.29 -15.85 0.16
C ALA A 28 -8.25 -15.76 1.36
N ARG A 29 -8.92 -14.61 1.56
CA ARG A 29 -9.82 -14.34 2.71
C ARG A 29 -9.18 -14.61 4.07
N THR A 30 -7.87 -14.52 4.16
CA THR A 30 -7.08 -14.68 5.39
C THR A 30 -5.86 -13.78 5.33
N ASN A 31 -5.36 -13.37 6.50
CA ASN A 31 -4.18 -12.53 6.64
C ASN A 31 -2.90 -13.29 6.97
N VAL A 32 -2.92 -14.62 6.95
CA VAL A 32 -1.71 -15.44 7.18
C VAL A 32 -0.64 -15.06 6.15
N GLY A 33 0.49 -14.54 6.64
CA GLY A 33 1.62 -14.07 5.82
C GLY A 33 1.57 -12.60 5.37
N THR A 34 0.54 -11.84 5.72
CA THR A 34 0.45 -10.40 5.38
C THR A 34 0.86 -9.52 6.56
N SER A 35 1.84 -8.62 6.37
CA SER A 35 2.33 -7.72 7.41
C SER A 35 1.72 -6.33 7.31
N ILE A 36 0.84 -5.97 8.25
CA ILE A 36 0.26 -4.61 8.35
C ILE A 36 1.32 -3.56 8.67
N LEU A 37 2.31 -3.90 9.49
CA LEU A 37 3.37 -2.95 9.86
C LEU A 37 4.19 -2.53 8.64
N PHE A 38 4.48 -3.47 7.74
CA PHE A 38 5.14 -3.17 6.47
C PHE A 38 4.32 -2.18 5.63
N MET A 39 3.00 -2.38 5.51
CA MET A 39 2.13 -1.46 4.77
C MET A 39 2.14 -0.05 5.37
N LEU A 40 2.11 0.08 6.70
CA LEU A 40 2.14 1.38 7.38
C LEU A 40 3.48 2.11 7.22
N ILE A 41 4.60 1.38 7.28
CA ILE A 41 5.94 1.95 7.04
C ILE A 41 6.03 2.51 5.62
N ILE A 42 5.57 1.73 4.63
CA ILE A 42 5.56 2.16 3.23
C ILE A 42 4.64 3.38 3.03
N LEU A 43 3.46 3.39 3.65
CA LEU A 43 2.55 4.54 3.63
C LEU A 43 3.21 5.81 4.18
N MET A 44 3.90 5.72 5.33
CA MET A 44 4.66 6.87 5.87
C MET A 44 5.78 7.32 4.93
N GLY A 45 6.49 6.38 4.30
CA GLY A 45 7.50 6.70 3.30
C GLY A 45 6.93 7.53 2.14
N TYR A 46 5.75 7.17 1.63
CA TYR A 46 5.08 7.94 0.58
C TYR A 46 4.62 9.32 1.05
N LEU A 47 4.11 9.44 2.28
CA LEU A 47 3.73 10.74 2.86
C LEU A 47 4.94 11.67 2.98
N PHE A 48 6.10 11.16 3.40
CA PHE A 48 7.33 11.94 3.43
C PHE A 48 7.83 12.31 2.03
N GLY A 49 7.68 11.44 1.04
CA GLY A 49 7.99 11.76 -0.36
C GLY A 49 7.13 12.90 -0.90
N VAL A 50 5.82 12.86 -0.63
CA VAL A 50 4.88 13.95 -0.96
C VAL A 50 5.27 15.24 -0.24
N ALA A 51 5.54 15.18 1.07
CA ALA A 51 5.94 16.34 1.85
C ALA A 51 7.23 16.98 1.31
N ASN A 52 8.23 16.16 0.93
CA ASN A 52 9.47 16.64 0.33
C ASN A 52 9.21 17.40 -1.00
N LYS A 53 8.30 16.90 -1.85
CA LYS A 53 7.93 17.58 -3.10
C LYS A 53 7.24 18.91 -2.86
N ILE A 54 6.36 18.99 -1.87
CA ILE A 54 5.67 20.24 -1.49
C ILE A 54 6.67 21.25 -0.92
N VAL A 55 7.56 20.82 -0.02
CA VAL A 55 8.56 21.72 0.60
C VAL A 55 9.60 22.21 -0.41
N SER A 56 9.90 21.42 -1.44
CA SER A 56 10.86 21.79 -2.49
C SER A 56 10.24 22.60 -3.64
N ASP A 57 8.93 22.90 -3.58
CA ASP A 57 8.15 23.48 -4.70
C ASP A 57 8.32 22.75 -6.05
N ASP A 58 8.69 21.46 -6.02
CA ASP A 58 8.97 20.61 -7.20
C ASP A 58 7.74 19.76 -7.55
N ILE A 59 6.58 20.40 -7.65
CA ILE A 59 5.31 19.70 -7.93
C ILE A 59 5.26 19.30 -9.41
N ASN A 60 5.68 18.07 -9.68
CA ASN A 60 5.74 17.47 -11.00
C ASN A 60 4.78 16.29 -11.15
N TYR A 61 4.71 15.71 -12.35
CA TYR A 61 3.91 14.51 -12.66
C TYR A 61 4.22 13.30 -11.74
N VAL A 62 5.42 13.26 -11.12
CA VAL A 62 5.84 12.24 -10.16
C VAL A 62 4.91 12.18 -8.94
N LEU A 63 4.35 13.34 -8.54
CA LEU A 63 3.43 13.44 -7.40
C LEU A 63 2.16 12.57 -7.60
N CYS A 64 1.67 12.46 -8.84
CA CYS A 64 0.52 11.61 -9.14
C CYS A 64 0.80 10.12 -8.82
N PHE A 65 2.02 9.66 -9.03
CA PHE A 65 2.39 8.28 -8.70
C PHE A 65 2.48 8.04 -7.19
N TYR A 66 2.96 9.02 -6.42
CA TYR A 66 2.89 8.96 -4.95
C TYR A 66 1.45 8.85 -4.45
N LEU A 67 0.53 9.66 -4.99
CA LEU A 67 -0.89 9.61 -4.62
C LEU A 67 -1.53 8.27 -5.00
N LEU A 68 -1.18 7.72 -6.16
CA LEU A 68 -1.63 6.40 -6.59
C LEU A 68 -1.16 5.31 -5.63
N ASP A 69 0.12 5.31 -5.25
CA ASP A 69 0.68 4.36 -4.29
C ASP A 69 0.00 4.46 -2.92
N ILE A 70 -0.19 5.68 -2.39
CA ILE A 70 -0.93 5.91 -1.13
C ILE A 70 -2.34 5.31 -1.21
N PHE A 71 -3.04 5.50 -2.33
CA PHE A 71 -4.39 4.95 -2.52
C PHE A 71 -4.39 3.41 -2.59
N LEU A 72 -3.42 2.83 -3.29
CA LEU A 72 -3.25 1.37 -3.40
C LEU A 72 -2.93 0.72 -2.05
N VAL A 73 -1.99 1.29 -1.30
CA VAL A 73 -1.63 0.85 0.06
C VAL A 73 -2.83 0.94 0.99
N SER A 74 -3.57 2.06 0.93
CA SER A 74 -4.77 2.26 1.75
C SER A 74 -5.83 1.20 1.47
N THR A 75 -6.05 0.86 0.20
CA THR A 75 -6.94 -0.24 -0.18
C THR A 75 -6.45 -1.58 0.36
N GLY A 76 -5.12 -1.81 0.35
CA GLY A 76 -4.47 -2.95 1.01
C GLY A 76 -4.78 -3.05 2.49
N VAL A 77 -4.69 -1.94 3.22
CA VAL A 77 -5.02 -1.87 4.65
C VAL A 77 -6.51 -2.19 4.89
N LEU A 78 -7.42 -1.67 4.07
CA LEU A 78 -8.85 -1.98 4.18
C LEU A 78 -9.14 -3.48 3.98
N ILE A 79 -8.51 -4.10 2.98
CA ILE A 79 -8.63 -5.55 2.73
C ILE A 79 -8.03 -6.34 3.89
N TYR A 80 -6.90 -5.90 4.45
CA TYR A 80 -6.32 -6.51 5.65
C TYR A 80 -7.30 -6.46 6.83
N ILE A 81 -7.94 -5.31 7.11
CA ILE A 81 -8.91 -5.20 8.20
C ILE A 81 -10.09 -6.17 7.99
N ARG A 82 -10.63 -6.23 6.77
CA ARG A 82 -11.71 -7.17 6.42
C ARG A 82 -11.30 -8.61 6.68
N ASN A 83 -10.14 -9.04 6.20
CA ASN A 83 -9.65 -10.40 6.37
C ASN A 83 -9.36 -10.73 7.84
N ARG A 84 -8.88 -9.75 8.63
CA ARG A 84 -8.65 -9.92 10.07
C ARG A 84 -9.94 -10.28 10.82
N ILE A 85 -11.05 -9.66 10.42
CA ILE A 85 -12.38 -9.96 11.01
C ILE A 85 -12.80 -11.39 10.65
N ILE A 86 -12.59 -11.81 9.40
CA ILE A 86 -12.89 -13.17 8.94
C ILE A 86 -12.09 -14.21 9.73
N ASP A 87 -10.77 -14.01 9.86
CA ASP A 87 -9.88 -14.91 10.62
C ASP A 87 -10.32 -15.00 12.10
N THR A 88 -10.66 -13.86 12.71
CA THR A 88 -11.14 -13.82 14.11
C THR A 88 -12.44 -14.60 14.29
N ASN A 89 -13.38 -14.48 13.34
CA ASN A 89 -14.65 -15.20 13.39
C ASN A 89 -14.47 -16.71 13.18
N ASN A 90 -13.55 -17.12 12.30
CA ASN A 90 -13.22 -18.52 12.08
C ASN A 90 -12.57 -19.15 13.31
N ALA A 91 -11.68 -18.44 14.00
CA ALA A 91 -11.06 -18.90 15.24
C ALA A 91 -12.11 -19.15 16.35
N LYS A 92 -13.09 -18.25 16.51
CA LYS A 92 -14.17 -18.41 17.50
C LYS A 92 -15.10 -19.60 17.24
N LYS A 93 -15.28 -19.99 15.97
CA LYS A 93 -16.09 -21.16 15.59
C LYS A 93 -15.41 -22.49 15.88
N GLN A 94 -14.07 -22.53 15.96
CA GLN A 94 -13.33 -23.75 16.29
C GLN A 94 -13.25 -24.01 17.80
N THR A 95 -13.51 -22.98 18.62
CA THR A 95 -13.46 -23.05 20.10
C THR A 95 -14.82 -23.27 20.77
N ASN A 96 -15.92 -23.35 20.00
CA ASN A 96 -17.27 -23.73 20.48
C ASN A 96 -17.62 -25.12 19.94
#